data_AF-A0A371S018-F1
#
_entry.id   AF-A0A371S018-F1
#
_cell.length_a   1.000
_cell.length_b   1.000
_cell.length_c   1.000
_cell.angle_alpha   90.00
_cell.angle_beta   90.00
_cell.angle_gamma   90.00
#
_symmetry.space_group_name_H-M   'P 1'
#
loop_
_entity.id
_entity.type
_entity.pdbx_description
1 polymer ?
#
loop_
_entity_poly.entity_id
_entity_poly.type
_entity_poly.pdbx_seq_one_letter_code
_entity_poly.pdbx_strand_id
1 'polypeptide(L)'
;MRKLLLLTSLLMVFALLFPISGKGIVGSASAASAVIEDPVLELAIKKQLKIEGRALTKDDLLQLTSLSYNVQTNGKISSLKGIEHATNLKYLSLQGHNISNLKPLSGLTNLQGLYLDRNNISDLAGLENLSELLALYISENPISDLTPLKNLNKLAGLVADGNKISNLAPLSGLPALEFLSLDGNQVRDVSPLANVPKLEMMTIAYNQITSVKPLKNHPSLKFAIFDNNKISSVEPFLTMPVLEGLAIENNPLNAKAEEMIVYLLDYKQIDLYYLAEDFDKTIQKGWKNFDGTWFLYDSYGKSISGWSKQGAWYYLNPSYFNAMTTGWKLIDGTWYYFNSNGDLRNGWVFSNGTWYYMTDHGMHTGWVYDGGWYYLNNAGEMLSNTWKQIDSKWYYFTSNGLIKTGWFFDGSTWYYLTSNGMAKGWLLEGNTWYYLENWGGMVTGWRLISGNWYYFYSNGVMAKNTTIEGYKLGESGAMQ
;
A
#
# COMPACT_ATOMS: atom_id res chain seq x y z
N MET A 1 3.33 -7.65 -1.03
CA MET A 1 2.85 -8.35 -2.25
C MET A 1 3.93 -8.33 -3.32
N ARG A 2 4.51 -9.48 -3.68
CA ARG A 2 5.37 -9.63 -4.88
C ARG A 2 4.59 -10.42 -5.93
N LYS A 3 3.80 -9.73 -6.77
CA LYS A 3 3.20 -10.23 -8.05
C LYS A 3 2.21 -9.19 -8.65
N LEU A 4 2.61 -7.92 -8.77
CA LEU A 4 1.87 -6.92 -9.56
C LEU A 4 2.80 -5.81 -10.08
N LEU A 5 3.92 -6.22 -10.66
CA LEU A 5 4.93 -5.31 -11.23
C LEU A 5 5.56 -5.99 -12.45
N LEU A 6 4.70 -6.27 -13.44
CA LEU A 6 5.05 -6.86 -14.73
C LEU A 6 3.88 -6.68 -15.72
N LEU A 7 3.42 -5.45 -15.96
CA LEU A 7 2.73 -5.03 -17.22
C LEU A 7 2.44 -3.51 -17.37
N THR A 8 3.23 -2.58 -16.79
CA THR A 8 3.05 -1.12 -17.00
C THR A 8 4.37 -0.31 -16.98
N SER A 9 5.40 -0.76 -17.69
CA SER A 9 6.53 0.11 -18.09
C SER A 9 7.45 -0.54 -19.13
N LEU A 10 7.35 -0.06 -20.39
CA LEU A 10 8.42 -0.14 -21.37
C LEU A 10 8.38 1.13 -22.23
N LEU A 11 9.56 1.74 -22.48
CA LEU A 11 9.76 3.08 -23.07
C LEU A 11 9.25 4.23 -22.16
N MET A 12 9.87 5.42 -22.11
CA MET A 12 10.96 6.06 -22.88
C MET A 12 11.75 6.98 -21.87
N VAL A 13 12.91 7.63 -22.08
CA VAL A 13 13.69 8.08 -23.25
C VAL A 13 15.20 8.07 -22.90
N PHE A 14 16.10 7.89 -23.87
CA PHE A 14 17.48 8.39 -23.83
C PHE A 14 17.61 9.48 -24.91
N ALA A 15 17.92 10.72 -24.53
CA ALA A 15 18.02 11.84 -25.47
C ALA A 15 19.41 12.47 -25.39
N LEU A 16 20.24 12.25 -26.42
CA LEU A 16 21.51 12.95 -26.61
C LEU A 16 21.37 13.95 -27.76
N LEU A 17 21.72 15.20 -27.47
CA LEU A 17 21.74 16.31 -28.40
C LEU A 17 22.90 16.17 -29.40
N PHE A 18 22.64 16.35 -30.69
CA PHE A 18 23.57 17.01 -31.63
C PHE A 18 22.78 17.68 -32.77
N PRO A 19 23.12 18.93 -33.17
CA PRO A 19 22.53 19.59 -34.32
C PRO A 19 23.34 19.32 -35.59
N ILE A 20 22.68 19.04 -36.71
CA ILE A 20 23.28 19.19 -38.05
C ILE A 20 22.30 19.94 -38.94
N SER A 21 22.76 21.09 -39.45
CA SER A 21 22.09 21.86 -40.49
C SER A 21 22.51 21.33 -41.88
N GLY A 22 21.55 21.20 -42.80
CA GLY A 22 21.82 20.77 -44.18
C GLY A 22 20.72 21.25 -45.12
N LYS A 23 21.10 21.95 -46.19
CA LYS A 23 20.16 22.54 -47.17
C LYS A 23 19.58 21.47 -48.09
N GLY A 24 18.34 21.66 -48.53
CA GLY A 24 17.67 20.76 -49.48
C GLY A 24 18.16 20.90 -50.93
N ILE A 25 17.85 19.89 -51.74
CA ILE A 25 17.94 19.90 -53.20
C ILE A 25 16.65 19.29 -53.76
N VAL A 26 16.07 19.95 -54.78
CA VAL A 26 14.94 19.44 -55.57
C VAL A 26 15.48 18.51 -56.64
N GLY A 27 14.89 17.31 -56.77
CA GLY A 27 15.24 16.35 -57.81
C GLY A 27 14.08 15.42 -58.11
N SER A 28 13.38 15.65 -59.22
CA SER A 28 12.27 14.83 -59.69
C SER A 28 12.77 13.50 -60.25
N ALA A 29 12.45 12.39 -59.58
CA ALA A 29 12.65 11.03 -60.09
C ALA A 29 11.30 10.34 -60.28
N SER A 30 11.21 9.50 -61.32
CA SER A 30 10.00 8.79 -61.76
C SER A 30 9.25 8.11 -60.61
N ALA A 31 7.94 8.36 -60.51
CA ALA A 31 7.10 7.89 -59.41
C ALA A 31 6.81 6.39 -59.49
N ALA A 32 7.69 5.57 -58.91
CA ALA A 32 7.26 4.32 -58.31
C ALA A 32 6.22 4.65 -57.22
N SER A 33 5.09 3.93 -57.19
CA SER A 33 4.07 4.12 -56.16
C SER A 33 4.71 3.93 -54.78
N ALA A 34 4.62 4.96 -53.93
CA ALA A 34 5.19 4.92 -52.59
C ALA A 34 4.57 3.77 -51.77
N VAL A 35 5.39 3.03 -51.04
CA VAL A 35 4.94 1.87 -50.25
C VAL A 35 4.08 2.31 -49.06
N ILE A 36 4.31 3.53 -48.54
CA ILE A 36 3.48 4.23 -47.57
C ILE A 36 2.88 5.45 -48.26
N GLU A 37 1.57 5.68 -48.13
CA GLU A 37 0.88 6.79 -48.79
C GLU A 37 1.08 8.14 -48.07
N ASP A 38 1.10 8.14 -46.74
CA ASP A 38 1.24 9.34 -45.93
C ASP A 38 2.74 9.68 -45.73
N PRO A 39 3.21 10.86 -46.17
CA PRO A 39 4.64 11.21 -46.10
C PRO A 39 5.14 11.45 -44.66
N VAL A 40 4.25 11.77 -43.72
CA VAL A 40 4.61 11.90 -42.29
C VAL A 40 4.77 10.50 -41.68
N LEU A 41 3.93 9.54 -42.07
CA LEU A 41 4.10 8.13 -41.69
C LEU A 41 5.36 7.52 -42.32
N GLU A 42 5.64 7.80 -43.59
CA GLU A 42 6.89 7.35 -44.24
C GLU A 42 8.12 7.91 -43.52
N LEU A 43 8.10 9.20 -43.15
CA LEU A 43 9.16 9.84 -42.37
C LEU A 43 9.30 9.22 -40.97
N ALA A 44 8.18 8.93 -40.29
CA ALA A 44 8.18 8.31 -38.97
C ALA A 44 8.80 6.91 -39.01
N ILE A 45 8.44 6.10 -40.00
CA ILE A 45 8.98 4.75 -40.20
C ILE A 45 10.47 4.82 -40.58
N LYS A 46 10.88 5.73 -41.49
CA LYS A 46 12.30 5.95 -41.83
C LYS A 46 13.13 6.33 -40.60
N LYS A 47 12.63 7.22 -39.74
CA LYS A 47 13.28 7.58 -38.46
C LYS A 47 13.40 6.37 -37.53
N GLN A 48 12.32 5.59 -37.38
CA GLN A 48 12.27 4.41 -36.52
C GLN A 48 13.25 3.31 -36.96
N LEU A 49 13.37 3.09 -38.28
CA LEU A 49 14.26 2.09 -38.89
C LEU A 49 15.67 2.62 -39.21
N LYS A 50 15.94 3.90 -38.98
CA LYS A 50 17.20 4.60 -39.34
C LYS A 50 17.55 4.48 -40.83
N ILE A 51 16.55 4.62 -41.69
CA ILE A 51 16.69 4.58 -43.15
C ILE A 51 16.80 6.00 -43.70
N GLU A 52 17.94 6.31 -44.32
CA GLU A 52 18.23 7.61 -44.91
C GLU A 52 18.54 7.48 -46.41
N GLY A 53 18.37 8.56 -47.18
CA GLY A 53 18.79 8.65 -48.58
C GLY A 53 18.02 7.80 -49.61
N ARG A 54 17.07 6.94 -49.19
CA ARG A 54 16.28 6.08 -50.09
C ARG A 54 14.79 6.00 -49.72
N ALA A 55 13.99 5.44 -50.63
CA ALA A 55 12.60 5.07 -50.38
C ALA A 55 12.50 3.84 -49.45
N LEU A 56 11.36 3.70 -48.76
CA LEU A 56 11.01 2.45 -48.07
C LEU A 56 10.65 1.35 -49.08
N THR A 57 11.00 0.12 -48.74
CA THR A 57 10.57 -1.11 -49.41
C THR A 57 9.63 -1.90 -48.50
N LYS A 58 8.98 -2.94 -49.03
CA LYS A 58 8.15 -3.85 -48.20
C LYS A 58 9.00 -4.63 -47.19
N ASP A 59 10.23 -4.98 -47.55
CA ASP A 59 11.14 -5.72 -46.67
C ASP A 59 11.62 -4.88 -45.48
N ASP A 60 11.72 -3.55 -45.65
CA ASP A 60 11.97 -2.63 -44.52
C ASP A 60 10.81 -2.66 -43.52
N LEU A 61 9.57 -2.71 -44.00
CA LEU A 61 8.38 -2.74 -43.14
C LEU A 61 8.29 -4.04 -42.33
N LEU A 62 8.82 -5.16 -42.84
CA LEU A 62 8.95 -6.40 -42.07
C LEU A 62 9.92 -6.28 -40.87
N GLN A 63 10.82 -5.28 -40.85
CA GLN A 63 11.69 -5.01 -39.70
C GLN A 63 11.00 -4.15 -38.62
N LEU A 64 9.85 -3.55 -38.93
CA LEU A 64 9.14 -2.64 -38.04
C LEU A 64 8.36 -3.42 -36.96
N THR A 65 8.98 -3.59 -35.79
CA THR A 65 8.37 -4.27 -34.64
C THR A 65 7.66 -3.33 -33.66
N SER A 66 8.03 -2.04 -33.67
CA SER A 66 7.32 -0.98 -32.95
C SER A 66 7.42 0.34 -33.72
N LEU A 67 6.38 1.16 -33.62
CA LEU A 67 6.37 2.54 -34.11
C LEU A 67 5.71 3.44 -33.08
N SER A 68 6.44 4.45 -32.62
CA SER A 68 5.91 5.55 -31.81
C SER A 68 6.29 6.86 -32.48
N TYR A 69 5.29 7.70 -32.76
CA TYR A 69 5.53 9.01 -33.36
C TYR A 69 4.64 10.08 -32.73
N ASN A 70 5.24 10.91 -31.88
CA ASN A 70 4.57 12.07 -31.29
C ASN A 70 4.46 13.19 -32.33
N VAL A 71 3.41 14.01 -32.22
CA VAL A 71 3.22 15.19 -33.07
C VAL A 71 4.42 16.12 -32.95
N GLN A 72 5.06 16.42 -34.08
CA GLN A 72 6.21 17.32 -34.21
C GLN A 72 5.85 18.48 -35.15
N THR A 73 6.78 19.43 -35.32
CA THR A 73 6.71 20.51 -36.32
C THR A 73 6.48 20.03 -37.77
N ASN A 74 6.70 18.74 -38.05
CA ASN A 74 6.71 18.18 -39.39
C ASN A 74 5.34 17.66 -39.86
N GLY A 75 4.27 17.98 -39.13
CA GLY A 75 2.89 17.64 -39.49
C GLY A 75 2.30 16.47 -38.69
N LYS A 76 1.08 16.10 -39.06
CA LYS A 76 0.31 15.00 -38.49
C LYS A 76 0.07 13.90 -39.53
N ILE A 77 0.04 12.66 -39.08
CA ILE A 77 -0.35 11.50 -39.89
C ILE A 77 -1.87 11.52 -40.10
N SER A 78 -2.30 11.18 -41.31
CA SER A 78 -3.70 11.20 -41.75
C SER A 78 -4.15 9.86 -42.36
N SER A 79 -3.25 9.17 -43.07
CA SER A 79 -3.50 7.85 -43.67
C SER A 79 -2.53 6.82 -43.10
N LEU A 80 -3.05 5.64 -42.78
CA LEU A 80 -2.25 4.46 -42.36
C LEU A 80 -1.90 3.54 -43.54
N LYS A 81 -2.33 3.86 -44.77
CA LYS A 81 -2.20 2.97 -45.92
C LYS A 81 -0.71 2.72 -46.27
N GLY A 82 -0.41 1.44 -46.46
CA GLY A 82 0.94 0.89 -46.58
C GLY A 82 1.42 0.18 -45.30
N ILE A 83 0.86 0.51 -44.13
CA ILE A 83 1.25 -0.13 -42.87
C ILE A 83 0.83 -1.61 -42.80
N GLU A 84 -0.11 -2.06 -43.64
CA GLU A 84 -0.52 -3.46 -43.78
C GLU A 84 0.64 -4.40 -44.16
N HIS A 85 1.78 -3.86 -44.63
CA HIS A 85 3.00 -4.62 -44.92
C HIS A 85 3.91 -4.81 -43.70
N ALA A 86 3.68 -4.11 -42.58
CA ALA A 86 4.46 -4.21 -41.35
C ALA A 86 3.97 -5.38 -40.46
N THR A 87 3.90 -6.59 -41.00
CA THR A 87 3.24 -7.75 -40.34
C THR A 87 3.88 -8.22 -39.03
N ASN A 88 5.10 -7.77 -38.73
CA ASN A 88 5.82 -8.02 -37.48
C ASN A 88 5.60 -6.94 -36.40
N LEU A 89 4.77 -5.92 -36.67
CA LEU A 89 4.47 -4.82 -35.76
C LEU A 89 3.71 -5.31 -34.53
N LYS A 90 4.25 -5.03 -33.34
CA LYS A 90 3.65 -5.36 -32.04
C LYS A 90 3.10 -4.15 -31.29
N TYR A 91 3.68 -2.96 -31.51
CA TYR A 91 3.28 -1.75 -30.81
C TYR A 91 3.16 -0.57 -31.77
N LEU A 92 2.00 0.08 -31.78
CA LEU A 92 1.73 1.27 -32.60
C LEU A 92 1.18 2.38 -31.72
N SER A 93 1.92 3.49 -31.59
CA SER A 93 1.58 4.63 -30.74
C SER A 93 1.60 5.91 -31.57
N LEU A 94 0.41 6.34 -31.99
CA LEU A 94 0.18 7.49 -32.88
C LEU A 94 -0.92 8.41 -32.30
N GLN A 95 -0.79 8.80 -31.03
CA GLN A 95 -1.71 9.74 -30.40
C GLN A 95 -1.58 11.16 -30.98
N GLY A 96 -2.68 11.91 -30.98
CA GLY A 96 -2.69 13.34 -31.34
C GLY A 96 -2.66 13.64 -32.84
N HIS A 97 -2.74 12.63 -33.70
CA HIS A 97 -2.68 12.78 -35.16
C HIS A 97 -4.06 13.13 -35.76
N ASN A 98 -4.28 12.86 -37.05
CA ASN A 98 -5.55 13.10 -37.76
C ASN A 98 -6.11 11.80 -38.37
N ILE A 99 -5.73 10.64 -37.82
CA ILE A 99 -6.10 9.31 -38.36
C ILE A 99 -7.61 9.09 -38.20
N SER A 100 -8.26 8.52 -39.22
CA SER A 100 -9.70 8.20 -39.19
C SER A 100 -10.06 6.79 -39.71
N ASN A 101 -9.16 6.13 -40.44
CA ASN A 101 -9.40 4.83 -41.08
C ASN A 101 -8.40 3.79 -40.56
N LEU A 102 -8.91 2.75 -39.89
CA LEU A 102 -8.10 1.68 -39.28
C LEU A 102 -8.00 0.41 -40.15
N LYS A 103 -8.67 0.35 -41.30
CA LYS A 103 -8.64 -0.83 -42.20
C LYS A 103 -7.22 -1.32 -42.59
N PRO A 104 -6.21 -0.45 -42.77
CA PRO A 104 -4.82 -0.89 -42.98
C PRO A 104 -4.23 -1.76 -41.84
N LEU A 105 -4.80 -1.72 -40.64
CA LEU A 105 -4.36 -2.54 -39.50
C LEU A 105 -4.88 -3.98 -39.55
N SER A 106 -5.90 -4.28 -40.37
CA SER A 106 -6.65 -5.56 -40.36
C SER A 106 -5.83 -6.84 -40.50
N GLY A 107 -4.65 -6.77 -41.14
CA GLY A 107 -3.72 -7.90 -41.29
C GLY A 107 -2.64 -8.00 -40.21
N LEU A 108 -2.55 -7.04 -39.29
CA LEU A 108 -1.45 -6.94 -38.30
C LEU A 108 -1.74 -7.78 -37.04
N THR A 109 -2.03 -9.06 -37.22
CA THR A 109 -2.51 -9.96 -36.16
C THR A 109 -1.54 -10.14 -34.98
N ASN A 110 -0.25 -9.77 -35.15
CA ASN A 110 0.77 -9.73 -34.11
C ASN A 110 0.73 -8.48 -33.20
N LEU A 111 -0.16 -7.53 -33.46
CA LEU A 111 -0.24 -6.27 -32.72
C LEU A 111 -0.74 -6.51 -31.28
N GLN A 112 0.02 -6.04 -30.29
CA GLN A 112 -0.20 -6.25 -28.85
C GLN A 112 -0.61 -4.96 -28.12
N GLY A 113 -0.13 -3.80 -28.56
CA GLY A 113 -0.53 -2.50 -28.01
C GLY A 113 -0.81 -1.49 -29.12
N LEU A 114 -2.00 -0.88 -29.07
CA LEU A 114 -2.44 0.13 -30.02
C LEU A 114 -2.90 1.38 -29.28
N TYR A 115 -2.24 2.51 -29.56
CA TYR A 115 -2.50 3.79 -28.90
C TYR A 115 -2.78 4.87 -29.95
N LEU A 116 -4.02 5.34 -29.98
CA LEU A 116 -4.61 6.20 -31.00
C LEU A 116 -5.45 7.33 -30.39
N ASP A 117 -5.20 7.69 -29.13
CA ASP A 117 -5.90 8.79 -28.45
C ASP A 117 -5.81 10.10 -29.25
N ARG A 118 -6.81 10.97 -29.14
CA ARG A 118 -6.80 12.30 -29.80
C ARG A 118 -6.61 12.23 -31.32
N ASN A 119 -7.41 11.39 -31.99
CA ASN A 119 -7.46 11.28 -33.45
C ASN A 119 -8.89 11.58 -33.95
N ASN A 120 -9.20 11.25 -35.21
CA ASN A 120 -10.50 11.48 -35.85
C ASN A 120 -11.24 10.15 -36.13
N ILE A 121 -11.04 9.14 -35.29
CA ILE A 121 -11.58 7.78 -35.50
C ILE A 121 -13.04 7.74 -35.08
N SER A 122 -13.95 7.38 -35.99
CA SER A 122 -15.36 7.11 -35.67
C SER A 122 -15.76 5.64 -35.87
N ASP A 123 -14.96 4.91 -36.64
CA ASP A 123 -15.19 3.53 -37.06
C ASP A 123 -13.96 2.69 -36.68
N LEU A 124 -14.18 1.59 -35.97
CA LEU A 124 -13.15 0.66 -35.52
C LEU A 124 -12.93 -0.51 -36.51
N ALA A 125 -13.54 -0.45 -37.71
CA ALA A 125 -13.32 -1.43 -38.77
C ALA A 125 -11.83 -1.55 -39.14
N GLY A 126 -11.31 -2.77 -39.07
CA GLY A 126 -9.90 -3.10 -39.17
C GLY A 126 -9.27 -3.61 -37.88
N LEU A 127 -9.98 -3.58 -36.75
CA LEU A 127 -9.49 -4.16 -35.48
C LEU A 127 -9.97 -5.59 -35.21
N GLU A 128 -10.93 -6.12 -35.97
CA GLU A 128 -11.70 -7.35 -35.66
C GLU A 128 -10.85 -8.61 -35.47
N ASN A 129 -9.70 -8.68 -36.16
CA ASN A 129 -8.82 -9.85 -36.22
C ASN A 129 -7.50 -9.67 -35.46
N LEU A 130 -7.36 -8.62 -34.65
CA LEU A 130 -6.14 -8.35 -33.87
C LEU A 130 -6.09 -9.25 -32.61
N SER A 131 -6.02 -10.56 -32.83
CA SER A 131 -6.18 -11.58 -31.78
C SER A 131 -5.12 -11.53 -30.67
N GLU A 132 -3.96 -10.91 -30.93
CA GLU A 132 -2.90 -10.70 -29.93
C GLU A 132 -3.00 -9.37 -29.16
N LEU A 133 -4.01 -8.54 -29.43
CA LEU A 133 -4.13 -7.21 -28.82
C LEU A 133 -4.42 -7.32 -27.32
N LEU A 134 -3.52 -6.77 -26.50
CA LEU A 134 -3.59 -6.75 -25.04
C LEU A 134 -4.12 -5.41 -24.51
N ALA A 135 -3.77 -4.31 -25.19
CA ALA A 135 -4.08 -2.96 -24.76
C ALA A 135 -4.52 -2.08 -25.93
N LEU A 136 -5.66 -1.40 -25.77
CA LEU A 136 -6.23 -0.46 -26.74
C LEU A 136 -6.54 0.88 -26.08
N TYR A 137 -5.92 1.94 -26.57
CA TYR A 137 -6.12 3.33 -26.14
C TYR A 137 -6.66 4.13 -27.33
N ILE A 138 -7.89 4.63 -27.19
CA ILE A 138 -8.69 5.30 -28.23
C ILE A 138 -9.49 6.49 -27.65
N SER A 139 -9.03 7.06 -26.53
CA SER A 139 -9.70 8.19 -25.87
C SER A 139 -9.69 9.45 -26.75
N GLU A 140 -10.64 10.37 -26.50
CA GLU A 140 -10.80 11.63 -27.25
C GLU A 140 -10.92 11.41 -28.77
N ASN A 141 -11.81 10.50 -29.16
CA ASN A 141 -12.18 10.24 -30.56
C ASN A 141 -13.73 10.30 -30.72
N PRO A 142 -14.27 10.42 -31.93
CA PRO A 142 -15.73 10.41 -32.16
C PRO A 142 -16.38 9.01 -32.26
N ILE A 143 -15.88 7.99 -31.54
CA ILE A 143 -16.34 6.58 -31.66
C ILE A 143 -17.67 6.37 -30.92
N SER A 144 -18.59 5.62 -31.52
CA SER A 144 -19.84 5.19 -30.87
C SER A 144 -20.11 3.68 -30.90
N ASP A 145 -19.47 2.92 -31.80
CA ASP A 145 -19.66 1.48 -31.95
C ASP A 145 -18.38 0.71 -31.56
N LEU A 146 -18.54 -0.23 -30.63
CA LEU A 146 -17.47 -1.11 -30.15
C LEU A 146 -17.56 -2.53 -30.77
N THR A 147 -18.49 -2.78 -31.70
CA THR A 147 -18.72 -4.09 -32.32
C THR A 147 -17.45 -4.79 -32.83
N PRO A 148 -16.46 -4.10 -33.43
CA PRO A 148 -15.19 -4.71 -33.84
C PRO A 148 -14.37 -5.33 -32.70
N LEU A 149 -14.57 -4.91 -31.43
CA LEU A 149 -13.79 -5.40 -30.29
C LEU A 149 -14.26 -6.76 -29.74
N LYS A 150 -15.45 -7.23 -30.12
CA LYS A 150 -16.16 -8.35 -29.46
C LYS A 150 -15.42 -9.70 -29.40
N ASN A 151 -14.44 -9.90 -30.27
CA ASN A 151 -13.68 -11.15 -30.40
C ASN A 151 -12.23 -11.02 -29.88
N LEU A 152 -11.84 -9.87 -29.33
CA LEU A 152 -10.48 -9.59 -28.88
C LEU A 152 -10.22 -10.25 -27.52
N ASN A 153 -10.19 -11.57 -27.51
CA ASN A 153 -10.18 -12.41 -26.30
C ASN A 153 -8.94 -12.24 -25.40
N LYS A 154 -7.89 -11.56 -25.89
CA LYS A 154 -6.69 -11.20 -25.13
C LYS A 154 -6.66 -9.75 -24.63
N LEU A 155 -7.66 -8.93 -24.99
CA LEU A 155 -7.73 -7.53 -24.60
C LEU A 155 -7.92 -7.42 -23.08
N ALA A 156 -6.89 -6.94 -22.40
CA ALA A 156 -6.84 -6.79 -20.95
C ALA A 156 -7.08 -5.34 -20.50
N GLY A 157 -6.69 -4.35 -21.32
CA GLY A 157 -6.94 -2.94 -21.06
C GLY A 157 -7.64 -2.24 -22.23
N LEU A 158 -8.78 -1.59 -21.96
CA LEU A 158 -9.47 -0.71 -22.90
C LEU A 158 -9.62 0.69 -22.30
N VAL A 159 -9.12 1.70 -23.00
CA VAL A 159 -9.17 3.11 -22.61
C VAL A 159 -9.84 3.90 -23.73
N ALA A 160 -11.05 4.38 -23.49
CA ALA A 160 -11.94 4.94 -24.51
C ALA A 160 -12.78 6.13 -23.99
N ASP A 161 -12.16 6.96 -23.15
CA ASP A 161 -12.76 8.15 -22.55
C ASP A 161 -13.05 9.24 -23.59
N GLY A 162 -13.95 10.17 -23.29
CA GLY A 162 -14.24 11.32 -24.17
C GLY A 162 -14.75 10.93 -25.56
N ASN A 163 -15.50 9.83 -25.65
CA ASN A 163 -16.05 9.29 -26.90
C ASN A 163 -17.60 9.47 -26.94
N LYS A 164 -18.28 8.78 -27.86
CA LYS A 164 -19.75 8.77 -28.02
C LYS A 164 -20.35 7.38 -27.75
N ILE A 165 -19.66 6.57 -26.95
CA ILE A 165 -20.05 5.18 -26.66
C ILE A 165 -21.30 5.19 -25.77
N SER A 166 -22.27 4.36 -26.12
CA SER A 166 -23.49 4.16 -25.33
C SER A 166 -23.89 2.69 -25.17
N ASN A 167 -23.47 1.83 -26.11
CA ASN A 167 -23.73 0.39 -26.12
C ASN A 167 -22.47 -0.40 -25.71
N LEU A 168 -22.54 -1.09 -24.57
CA LEU A 168 -21.45 -1.92 -24.06
C LEU A 168 -21.58 -3.41 -24.39
N ALA A 169 -22.63 -3.83 -25.13
CA ALA A 169 -22.82 -5.23 -25.50
C ALA A 169 -21.58 -5.90 -26.16
N PRO A 170 -20.78 -5.22 -27.01
CA PRO A 170 -19.55 -5.80 -27.56
C PRO A 170 -18.46 -6.14 -26.52
N LEU A 171 -18.53 -5.57 -25.31
CA LEU A 171 -17.58 -5.87 -24.23
C LEU A 171 -18.02 -7.06 -23.37
N SER A 172 -19.27 -7.51 -23.52
CA SER A 172 -19.78 -8.64 -22.75
C SER A 172 -19.00 -9.92 -23.05
N GLY A 173 -18.55 -10.59 -22.00
CA GLY A 173 -17.83 -11.86 -22.12
C GLY A 173 -16.38 -11.78 -22.60
N LEU A 174 -15.77 -10.60 -22.75
CA LEU A 174 -14.32 -10.50 -22.99
C LEU A 174 -13.55 -11.13 -21.80
N PRO A 175 -12.88 -12.28 -21.98
CA PRO A 175 -12.45 -13.12 -20.85
C PRO A 175 -11.14 -12.64 -20.20
N ALA A 176 -10.42 -11.73 -20.85
CA ALA A 176 -9.15 -11.17 -20.39
C ALA A 176 -9.27 -9.74 -19.85
N LEU A 177 -10.41 -9.06 -20.00
CA LEU A 177 -10.55 -7.65 -19.68
C LEU A 177 -10.42 -7.41 -18.17
N GLU A 178 -9.37 -6.70 -17.78
CA GLU A 178 -8.95 -6.42 -16.39
C GLU A 178 -9.11 -4.92 -16.05
N PHE A 179 -8.89 -4.03 -17.02
CA PHE A 179 -9.02 -2.57 -16.89
C PHE A 179 -9.94 -1.98 -17.97
N LEU A 180 -10.91 -1.17 -17.57
CA LEU A 180 -11.84 -0.47 -18.46
C LEU A 180 -12.00 1.01 -18.09
N SER A 181 -11.73 1.90 -19.04
CA SER A 181 -11.92 3.35 -18.90
C SER A 181 -12.88 3.85 -19.97
N LEU A 182 -13.99 4.44 -19.54
CA LEU A 182 -15.12 4.89 -20.37
C LEU A 182 -15.64 6.28 -19.92
N ASP A 183 -14.79 7.11 -19.33
CA ASP A 183 -15.22 8.39 -18.76
C ASP A 183 -15.71 9.36 -19.85
N GLY A 184 -16.66 10.23 -19.54
CA GLY A 184 -17.13 11.25 -20.49
C GLY A 184 -17.79 10.67 -21.76
N ASN A 185 -18.61 9.64 -21.60
CA ASN A 185 -19.33 8.95 -22.68
C ASN A 185 -20.87 9.10 -22.54
N GLN A 186 -21.63 8.25 -23.22
CA GLN A 186 -23.10 8.28 -23.28
C GLN A 186 -23.74 6.99 -22.75
N VAL A 187 -23.02 6.23 -21.91
CA VAL A 187 -23.47 4.95 -21.37
C VAL A 187 -24.64 5.16 -20.41
N ARG A 188 -25.62 4.27 -20.52
CA ARG A 188 -26.80 4.19 -19.64
C ARG A 188 -26.99 2.83 -19.00
N ASP A 189 -26.59 1.77 -19.70
CA ASP A 189 -26.72 0.39 -19.25
C ASP A 189 -25.33 -0.26 -19.05
N VAL A 190 -25.12 -0.77 -17.85
CA VAL A 190 -23.92 -1.51 -17.43
C VAL A 190 -24.16 -3.03 -17.38
N SER A 191 -25.35 -3.52 -17.76
CA SER A 191 -25.65 -4.95 -17.80
C SER A 191 -24.69 -5.81 -18.63
N PRO A 192 -24.08 -5.33 -19.74
CA PRO A 192 -23.06 -6.08 -20.47
C PRO A 192 -21.81 -6.39 -19.64
N LEU A 193 -21.52 -5.58 -18.62
CA LEU A 193 -20.31 -5.71 -17.79
C LEU A 193 -20.51 -6.63 -16.58
N ALA A 194 -21.75 -6.99 -16.24
CA ALA A 194 -22.11 -7.71 -15.01
C ALA A 194 -21.35 -9.03 -14.75
N ASN A 195 -20.86 -9.68 -15.81
CA ASN A 195 -20.20 -10.99 -15.76
C ASN A 195 -18.82 -10.99 -16.43
N VAL A 196 -18.13 -9.85 -16.54
CA VAL A 196 -16.77 -9.82 -17.10
C VAL A 196 -15.82 -10.39 -16.03
N PRO A 197 -15.30 -11.62 -16.21
CA PRO A 197 -14.84 -12.46 -15.09
C PRO A 197 -13.55 -11.98 -14.44
N LYS A 198 -12.87 -11.02 -15.06
CA LYS A 198 -11.57 -10.49 -14.68
C LYS A 198 -11.53 -8.99 -14.47
N LEU A 199 -12.64 -8.28 -14.69
CA LEU A 199 -12.66 -6.82 -14.61
C LEU A 199 -12.38 -6.38 -13.17
N GLU A 200 -11.16 -5.91 -12.90
CA GLU A 200 -10.70 -5.51 -11.57
C GLU A 200 -10.93 -4.01 -11.33
N MET A 201 -10.75 -3.19 -12.36
CA MET A 201 -10.91 -1.73 -12.29
C MET A 201 -11.73 -1.21 -13.46
N MET A 202 -12.75 -0.42 -13.12
CA MET A 202 -13.64 0.25 -14.08
C MET A 202 -13.81 1.71 -13.67
N THR A 203 -13.53 2.62 -14.60
CA THR A 203 -13.97 4.02 -14.51
C THR A 203 -14.95 4.33 -15.64
N ILE A 204 -16.08 4.91 -15.26
CA ILE A 204 -17.19 5.26 -16.14
C ILE A 204 -17.90 6.53 -15.66
N ALA A 205 -17.10 7.48 -15.16
CA ALA A 205 -17.54 8.78 -14.71
C ALA A 205 -18.11 9.64 -15.86
N TYR A 206 -18.86 10.69 -15.55
CA TYR A 206 -19.44 11.62 -16.54
C TYR A 206 -20.26 10.92 -17.64
N ASN A 207 -21.13 10.00 -17.24
CA ASN A 207 -22.01 9.22 -18.11
C ASN A 207 -23.49 9.47 -17.77
N GLN A 208 -24.40 8.62 -18.25
CA GLN A 208 -25.85 8.78 -18.09
C GLN A 208 -26.49 7.59 -17.34
N ILE A 209 -25.71 6.89 -16.52
CA ILE A 209 -26.11 5.66 -15.84
C ILE A 209 -27.08 6.00 -14.72
N THR A 210 -28.24 5.34 -14.69
CA THR A 210 -29.27 5.53 -13.65
C THR A 210 -29.35 4.39 -12.65
N SER A 211 -28.79 3.22 -12.99
CA SER A 211 -28.89 2.02 -12.17
C SER A 211 -27.65 1.13 -12.32
N VAL A 212 -27.03 0.83 -11.18
CA VAL A 212 -25.94 -0.15 -11.05
C VAL A 212 -26.45 -1.54 -10.65
N LYS A 213 -27.78 -1.76 -10.64
CA LYS A 213 -28.41 -3.05 -10.29
C LYS A 213 -27.83 -4.27 -11.03
N PRO A 214 -27.45 -4.20 -12.32
CA PRO A 214 -26.85 -5.33 -13.01
C PRO A 214 -25.52 -5.80 -12.42
N LEU A 215 -24.78 -4.93 -11.71
CA LEU A 215 -23.46 -5.24 -11.15
C LEU A 215 -23.53 -5.95 -9.78
N LYS A 216 -24.73 -6.31 -9.30
CA LYS A 216 -24.91 -7.02 -8.03
C LYS A 216 -24.12 -8.33 -8.03
N ASN A 217 -23.32 -8.57 -6.99
CA ASN A 217 -22.38 -9.70 -6.86
C ASN A 217 -21.27 -9.77 -7.96
N HIS A 218 -20.89 -8.67 -8.63
CA HIS A 218 -19.84 -8.73 -9.66
C HIS A 218 -18.56 -9.41 -9.13
N PRO A 219 -18.02 -10.45 -9.79
CA PRO A 219 -17.11 -11.41 -9.16
C PRO A 219 -15.70 -10.87 -8.84
N SER A 220 -15.22 -9.89 -9.61
CA SER A 220 -13.80 -9.49 -9.65
C SER A 220 -13.54 -7.99 -9.46
N LEU A 221 -14.59 -7.16 -9.37
CA LEU A 221 -14.44 -5.70 -9.42
C LEU A 221 -13.98 -5.16 -8.07
N LYS A 222 -12.76 -4.64 -8.05
CA LYS A 222 -12.10 -4.03 -6.89
C LYS A 222 -12.31 -2.52 -6.85
N PHE A 223 -12.19 -1.85 -7.99
CA PHE A 223 -12.28 -0.39 -8.08
C PHE A 223 -13.36 0.03 -9.07
N ALA A 224 -14.36 0.75 -8.56
CA ALA A 224 -15.54 1.17 -9.30
C ALA A 224 -15.71 2.70 -9.23
N ILE A 225 -15.42 3.41 -10.31
CA ILE A 225 -15.53 4.87 -10.38
C ILE A 225 -16.74 5.25 -11.24
N PHE A 226 -17.74 5.86 -10.60
CA PHE A 226 -19.06 6.16 -11.14
C PHE A 226 -19.47 7.64 -10.96
N ASP A 227 -18.51 8.52 -10.67
CA ASP A 227 -18.76 9.94 -10.40
C ASP A 227 -19.51 10.63 -11.55
N ASN A 228 -20.30 11.66 -11.23
CA ASN A 228 -21.00 12.48 -12.23
C ASN A 228 -21.94 11.64 -13.14
N ASN A 229 -22.73 10.75 -12.54
CA ASN A 229 -23.77 9.96 -13.21
C ASN A 229 -25.18 10.33 -12.69
N LYS A 230 -26.18 9.45 -12.89
CA LYS A 230 -27.58 9.66 -12.50
C LYS A 230 -28.07 8.55 -11.55
N ILE A 231 -27.16 7.92 -10.82
CA ILE A 231 -27.43 6.78 -9.93
C ILE A 231 -28.09 7.28 -8.65
N SER A 232 -29.15 6.59 -8.22
CA SER A 232 -29.87 6.92 -6.98
C SER A 232 -29.74 5.89 -5.86
N SER A 233 -29.11 4.74 -6.13
CA SER A 233 -28.96 3.65 -5.15
C SER A 233 -27.62 2.91 -5.32
N VAL A 234 -26.97 2.63 -4.20
CA VAL A 234 -25.69 1.90 -4.09
C VAL A 234 -25.85 0.45 -3.61
N GLU A 235 -27.07 -0.04 -3.37
CA GLU A 235 -27.34 -1.40 -2.85
C GLU A 235 -26.52 -2.52 -3.53
N PRO A 236 -26.30 -2.53 -4.87
CA PRO A 236 -25.53 -3.59 -5.52
C PRO A 236 -24.08 -3.72 -5.04
N PHE A 237 -23.44 -2.60 -4.69
CA PHE A 237 -22.05 -2.56 -4.24
C PHE A 237 -21.85 -3.26 -2.88
N LEU A 238 -22.87 -3.25 -2.00
CA LEU A 238 -22.86 -3.96 -0.69
C LEU A 238 -22.59 -5.46 -0.80
N THR A 239 -22.82 -6.04 -1.98
CA THR A 239 -22.77 -7.49 -2.24
C THR A 239 -21.59 -7.92 -3.10
N MET A 240 -20.75 -6.98 -3.55
CA MET A 240 -19.53 -7.32 -4.29
C MET A 240 -18.50 -7.94 -3.32
N PRO A 241 -17.94 -9.14 -3.62
CA PRO A 241 -17.12 -9.88 -2.67
C PRO A 241 -15.70 -9.32 -2.51
N VAL A 242 -15.22 -8.53 -3.47
CA VAL A 242 -13.83 -8.04 -3.56
C VAL A 242 -13.75 -6.53 -3.86
N LEU A 243 -14.83 -5.78 -3.64
CA LEU A 243 -14.82 -4.33 -3.83
C LEU A 243 -13.93 -3.68 -2.75
N GLU A 244 -12.87 -3.02 -3.20
CA GLU A 244 -11.84 -2.35 -2.40
C GLU A 244 -11.99 -0.82 -2.45
N GLY A 245 -12.50 -0.26 -3.56
CA GLY A 245 -12.76 1.17 -3.71
C GLY A 245 -13.98 1.51 -4.58
N LEU A 246 -14.71 2.54 -4.17
CA LEU A 246 -15.91 3.05 -4.85
C LEU A 246 -15.87 4.57 -4.90
N ALA A 247 -16.02 5.16 -6.08
CA ALA A 247 -16.30 6.59 -6.26
C ALA A 247 -17.70 6.73 -6.86
N ILE A 248 -18.53 7.60 -6.28
CA ILE A 248 -19.96 7.76 -6.61
C ILE A 248 -20.44 9.21 -6.45
N GLU A 249 -19.52 10.17 -6.47
CA GLU A 249 -19.78 11.60 -6.29
C GLU A 249 -20.70 12.16 -7.38
N ASN A 250 -21.32 13.32 -7.09
CA ASN A 250 -22.18 14.04 -8.05
C ASN A 250 -23.27 13.16 -8.69
N ASN A 251 -23.79 12.20 -7.93
CA ASN A 251 -24.94 11.37 -8.28
C ASN A 251 -26.17 11.78 -7.45
N PRO A 252 -27.41 11.68 -7.98
CA PRO A 252 -28.65 11.98 -7.28
C PRO A 252 -29.06 10.84 -6.32
N LEU A 253 -28.20 10.58 -5.34
CA LEU A 253 -28.39 9.58 -4.30
C LEU A 253 -29.63 9.90 -3.45
N ASN A 254 -30.31 8.85 -2.97
CA ASN A 254 -31.36 9.00 -1.96
C ASN A 254 -30.81 8.77 -0.55
N ALA A 255 -31.51 9.22 0.49
CA ALA A 255 -31.06 9.12 1.88
C ALA A 255 -30.65 7.69 2.33
N LYS A 256 -31.34 6.65 1.81
CA LYS A 256 -30.96 5.25 2.09
C LYS A 256 -29.64 4.87 1.43
N ALA A 257 -29.34 5.44 0.26
CA ALA A 257 -28.05 5.25 -0.40
C ALA A 257 -26.92 5.96 0.36
N GLU A 258 -27.17 7.13 0.97
CA GLU A 258 -26.23 7.83 1.85
C GLU A 258 -25.93 6.99 3.10
N GLU A 259 -26.95 6.43 3.77
CA GLU A 259 -26.78 5.48 4.88
C GLU A 259 -25.95 4.24 4.47
N MET A 260 -26.17 3.72 3.26
CA MET A 260 -25.41 2.59 2.72
C MET A 260 -23.96 2.95 2.41
N ILE A 261 -23.65 4.19 2.02
CA ILE A 261 -22.27 4.66 1.83
C ILE A 261 -21.55 4.66 3.17
N VAL A 262 -22.15 5.20 4.23
CA VAL A 262 -21.55 5.15 5.59
C VAL A 262 -21.22 3.71 5.99
N TYR A 263 -22.10 2.74 5.70
CA TYR A 263 -21.79 1.32 5.94
C TYR A 263 -20.64 0.77 5.06
N LEU A 264 -20.53 1.17 3.79
CA LEU A 264 -19.42 0.78 2.90
C LEU A 264 -18.07 1.34 3.40
N LEU A 265 -18.06 2.57 3.94
CA LEU A 265 -16.87 3.20 4.50
C LEU A 265 -16.50 2.57 5.85
N ASP A 266 -17.38 2.69 6.84
CA ASP A 266 -17.08 2.38 8.25
C ASP A 266 -16.95 0.87 8.52
N TYR A 267 -17.70 0.04 7.79
CA TYR A 267 -17.79 -1.40 8.07
C TYR A 267 -17.12 -2.29 7.01
N LYS A 268 -17.05 -1.83 5.76
CA LYS A 268 -16.38 -2.57 4.68
C LYS A 268 -14.97 -2.05 4.35
N GLN A 269 -14.56 -0.90 4.88
CA GLN A 269 -13.23 -0.30 4.63
C GLN A 269 -12.96 -0.09 3.13
N ILE A 270 -13.97 0.37 2.40
CA ILE A 270 -13.88 0.65 0.96
C ILE A 270 -13.35 2.08 0.78
N ASP A 271 -12.24 2.23 0.05
CA ASP A 271 -11.61 3.52 -0.21
C ASP A 271 -12.44 4.37 -1.20
N LEU A 272 -12.73 5.62 -0.85
CA LEU A 272 -13.26 6.61 -1.79
C LEU A 272 -12.13 7.14 -2.67
N TYR A 273 -12.13 6.72 -3.95
CA TYR A 273 -11.21 7.22 -4.95
C TYR A 273 -11.70 8.55 -5.54
N TYR A 274 -11.40 9.65 -4.84
CA TYR A 274 -11.68 11.00 -5.33
C TYR A 274 -10.93 11.29 -6.65
N LEU A 275 -11.66 11.30 -7.77
CA LEU A 275 -11.20 11.79 -9.07
C LEU A 275 -12.12 12.92 -9.57
N ALA A 276 -12.01 14.07 -8.91
CA ALA A 276 -12.60 15.31 -9.39
C ALA A 276 -11.55 16.44 -9.43
N GLU A 277 -11.38 17.02 -10.62
CA GLU A 277 -10.47 18.13 -10.87
C GLU A 277 -10.99 19.42 -10.24
N ASP A 278 -10.39 19.90 -9.13
CA ASP A 278 -10.34 21.34 -8.78
C ASP A 278 -9.40 21.62 -7.60
N PHE A 279 -8.12 21.20 -7.70
CA PHE A 279 -7.06 21.77 -6.86
C PHE A 279 -5.84 22.20 -7.68
N ASP A 280 -5.42 23.44 -7.39
CA ASP A 280 -4.39 24.22 -8.08
C ASP A 280 -3.08 23.46 -8.37
N LYS A 281 -2.44 23.78 -9.50
CA LYS A 281 -1.20 23.17 -10.03
C LYS A 281 0.04 23.54 -9.22
N THR A 282 0.03 23.24 -7.92
CA THR A 282 1.23 23.18 -7.10
C THR A 282 1.65 21.73 -6.96
N ILE A 283 2.85 21.38 -7.46
CA ILE A 283 3.44 20.06 -7.26
C ILE A 283 3.49 19.83 -5.74
N GLN A 284 2.79 18.81 -5.26
CA GLN A 284 2.73 18.49 -3.84
C GLN A 284 4.10 17.97 -3.39
N LYS A 285 4.91 18.83 -2.79
CA LYS A 285 6.26 18.51 -2.28
C LYS A 285 6.29 18.58 -0.75
N GLY A 286 7.12 17.74 -0.13
CA GLY A 286 7.27 17.69 1.32
C GLY A 286 6.06 17.05 2.01
N TRP A 287 5.87 17.37 3.29
CA TRP A 287 4.75 16.89 4.09
C TRP A 287 3.43 17.52 3.66
N LYS A 288 2.39 16.70 3.51
CA LYS A 288 1.03 17.10 3.18
C LYS A 288 0.05 16.35 4.07
N ASN A 289 -0.92 17.07 4.61
CA ASN A 289 -2.03 16.48 5.34
C ASN A 289 -3.26 16.44 4.42
N PHE A 290 -3.86 15.28 4.29
CA PHE A 290 -5.15 15.08 3.65
C PHE A 290 -6.06 14.43 4.69
N ASP A 291 -7.07 15.19 5.12
CA ASP A 291 -8.04 14.81 6.15
C ASP A 291 -7.46 14.09 7.38
N GLY A 292 -6.56 14.77 8.10
CA GLY A 292 -5.90 14.24 9.29
C GLY A 292 -4.75 13.26 8.99
N THR A 293 -4.71 12.63 7.81
CA THR A 293 -3.65 11.70 7.42
C THR A 293 -2.49 12.43 6.75
N TRP A 294 -1.27 12.25 7.28
CA TRP A 294 -0.06 12.84 6.71
C TRP A 294 0.60 11.93 5.67
N PHE A 295 1.15 12.54 4.63
CA PHE A 295 1.91 11.90 3.56
C PHE A 295 3.15 12.74 3.25
N LEU A 296 4.23 12.11 2.77
CA LEU A 296 5.48 12.77 2.43
C LEU A 296 5.76 12.61 0.94
N TYR A 297 6.07 13.70 0.23
CA TYR A 297 6.36 13.70 -1.20
C TYR A 297 7.75 14.25 -1.50
N ASP A 298 8.40 13.70 -2.52
CA ASP A 298 9.73 14.11 -2.97
C ASP A 298 9.73 15.44 -3.78
N SER A 299 10.90 15.83 -4.28
CA SER A 299 11.09 17.07 -5.06
C SER A 299 10.35 17.08 -6.41
N TYR A 300 9.89 15.92 -6.90
CA TYR A 300 9.15 15.70 -8.14
C TYR A 300 7.65 15.50 -7.90
N GLY A 301 7.21 15.40 -6.64
CA GLY A 301 5.81 15.18 -6.27
C GLY A 301 5.39 13.71 -6.17
N LYS A 302 6.34 12.78 -6.06
CA LYS A 302 6.06 11.36 -5.84
C LYS A 302 6.02 11.06 -4.34
N SER A 303 5.05 10.26 -3.87
CA SER A 303 4.98 9.87 -2.46
C SER A 303 6.17 8.97 -2.07
N ILE A 304 6.78 9.28 -0.94
CA ILE A 304 7.90 8.56 -0.34
C ILE A 304 7.35 7.36 0.43
N SER A 305 7.95 6.19 0.25
CA SER A 305 7.49 4.91 0.78
C SER A 305 8.54 4.31 1.72
N GLY A 306 8.11 3.73 2.85
CA GLY A 306 8.98 3.12 3.85
C GLY A 306 9.63 4.11 4.81
N TRP A 307 10.84 3.79 5.29
CA TRP A 307 11.58 4.60 6.24
C TRP A 307 12.11 5.90 5.62
N SER A 308 11.92 7.03 6.29
CA SER A 308 12.40 8.35 5.86
C SER A 308 12.89 9.17 7.06
N LYS A 309 14.00 9.90 6.91
CA LYS A 309 14.56 10.76 7.97
C LYS A 309 14.34 12.24 7.63
N GLN A 310 13.49 12.91 8.40
CA GLN A 310 13.11 14.32 8.23
C GLN A 310 13.30 15.06 9.56
N GLY A 311 14.53 15.08 10.08
CA GLY A 311 14.83 15.45 11.47
C GLY A 311 14.67 14.25 12.41
N ALA A 312 13.44 13.78 12.60
CA ALA A 312 13.14 12.47 13.19
C ALA A 312 13.10 11.36 12.12
N TRP A 313 12.98 10.09 12.56
CA TRP A 313 12.67 8.96 11.69
C TRP A 313 11.15 8.78 11.60
N TYR A 314 10.64 8.58 10.39
CA TYR A 314 9.24 8.34 10.06
C TYR A 314 9.12 7.04 9.25
N TYR A 315 7.95 6.41 9.29
CA TYR A 315 7.61 5.29 8.42
C TYR A 315 6.33 5.59 7.62
N LEU A 316 6.49 5.66 6.30
CA LEU A 316 5.41 5.91 5.33
C LEU A 316 4.90 4.56 4.84
N ASN A 317 3.75 4.12 5.35
CA ASN A 317 3.28 2.73 5.27
C ASN A 317 2.96 2.30 3.82
N PRO A 318 3.75 1.42 3.18
CA PRO A 318 3.52 1.04 1.78
C PRO A 318 2.24 0.23 1.57
N SER A 319 1.70 -0.37 2.65
CA SER A 319 0.43 -1.11 2.65
C SER A 319 -0.77 -0.24 3.04
N TYR A 320 -0.57 1.07 3.19
CA TYR A 320 -1.63 2.06 3.43
C TYR A 320 -1.24 3.36 2.70
N PHE A 321 -1.10 3.25 1.37
CA PHE A 321 -0.86 4.35 0.42
C PHE A 321 0.28 5.33 0.75
N ASN A 322 1.32 4.88 1.46
CA ASN A 322 2.43 5.69 1.97
C ASN A 322 2.03 6.74 3.03
N ALA A 323 0.90 6.54 3.71
CA ALA A 323 0.50 7.35 4.84
C ALA A 323 1.50 7.23 6.00
N MET A 324 1.71 8.33 6.72
CA MET A 324 2.56 8.43 7.89
C MET A 324 2.03 7.56 9.02
N THR A 325 2.89 6.69 9.54
CA THR A 325 2.54 5.81 10.65
C THR A 325 2.59 6.57 11.98
N THR A 326 1.54 6.41 12.79
CA THR A 326 1.49 6.81 14.20
C THR A 326 1.18 5.58 15.08
N GLY A 327 1.50 5.64 16.37
CA GLY A 327 1.27 4.53 17.30
C GLY A 327 2.19 3.31 17.07
N TRP A 328 1.71 2.14 17.48
CA TRP A 328 2.44 0.87 17.37
C TRP A 328 2.43 0.32 15.94
N LYS A 329 3.59 -0.11 15.45
CA LYS A 329 3.71 -0.78 14.15
C LYS A 329 4.75 -1.89 14.18
N LEU A 330 4.35 -3.08 13.72
CA LEU A 330 5.27 -4.17 13.39
C LEU A 330 5.85 -3.93 12.00
N ILE A 331 7.19 -3.82 11.91
CA ILE A 331 7.93 -3.61 10.67
C ILE A 331 9.05 -4.65 10.63
N ASP A 332 9.05 -5.49 9.59
CA ASP A 332 10.06 -6.55 9.35
C ASP A 332 10.32 -7.48 10.56
N GLY A 333 9.29 -7.72 11.38
CA GLY A 333 9.35 -8.58 12.58
C GLY A 333 9.65 -7.84 13.89
N THR A 334 9.95 -6.54 13.83
CA THR A 334 10.28 -5.70 14.98
C THR A 334 9.16 -4.68 15.28
N TRP A 335 8.80 -4.53 16.55
CA TRP A 335 7.83 -3.52 16.97
C TRP A 335 8.50 -2.14 17.13
N TYR A 336 7.89 -1.13 16.53
CA TYR A 336 8.25 0.28 16.66
C TYR A 336 7.04 1.08 17.17
N TYR A 337 7.32 2.25 17.75
CA TYR A 337 6.29 3.18 18.22
C TYR A 337 6.58 4.58 17.69
N PHE A 338 5.58 5.17 17.05
CA PHE A 338 5.60 6.52 16.52
C PHE A 338 4.64 7.40 17.33
N ASN A 339 5.02 8.64 17.66
CA ASN A 339 4.10 9.55 18.37
C ASN A 339 2.96 10.07 17.44
N SER A 340 2.12 10.96 17.96
CA SER A 340 1.05 11.62 17.20
C SER A 340 1.53 12.40 15.99
N ASN A 341 2.80 12.83 15.98
CA ASN A 341 3.42 13.58 14.89
C ASN A 341 4.13 12.65 13.88
N GLY A 342 4.13 11.33 14.12
CA GLY A 342 4.82 10.34 13.30
C GLY A 342 6.30 10.15 13.64
N ASP A 343 6.83 10.82 14.67
CA ASP A 343 8.23 10.68 15.07
C ASP A 343 8.46 9.32 15.76
N LEU A 344 9.43 8.55 15.27
CA LEU A 344 9.90 7.34 15.94
C LEU A 344 10.38 7.66 17.36
N ARG A 345 9.89 6.90 18.35
CA ARG A 345 10.20 7.10 19.76
C ARG A 345 11.27 6.13 20.25
N ASN A 346 12.22 6.68 21.01
CA ASN A 346 13.19 5.97 21.84
C ASN A 346 12.94 6.32 23.32
N GLY A 347 13.37 5.45 24.24
CA GLY A 347 13.10 5.55 25.67
C GLY A 347 11.70 5.09 26.05
N TRP A 348 11.22 5.54 27.21
CA TRP A 348 9.92 5.15 27.76
C TRP A 348 8.74 5.67 26.93
N VAL A 349 7.77 4.78 26.69
CA VAL A 349 6.48 5.06 26.06
C VAL A 349 5.37 4.49 26.94
N PHE A 350 4.39 5.33 27.31
CA PHE A 350 3.15 4.86 27.94
C PHE A 350 2.08 4.64 26.88
N SER A 351 1.47 3.46 26.85
CA SER A 351 0.46 3.08 25.85
C SER A 351 -0.48 2.03 26.44
N ASN A 352 -1.77 2.12 26.13
CA ASN A 352 -2.80 1.16 26.58
C ASN A 352 -2.77 0.82 28.09
N GLY A 353 -2.41 1.79 28.93
CA GLY A 353 -2.37 1.64 30.39
C GLY A 353 -1.07 1.05 30.96
N THR A 354 -0.07 0.73 30.14
CA THR A 354 1.23 0.21 30.59
C THR A 354 2.42 0.91 29.94
N TRP A 355 3.61 0.74 30.52
CA TRP A 355 4.86 1.31 30.01
C TRP A 355 5.61 0.29 29.15
N TYR A 356 6.30 0.79 28.13
CA TYR A 356 7.17 0.06 27.23
C TYR A 356 8.48 0.82 27.09
N TYR A 357 9.57 0.13 26.72
CA TYR A 357 10.87 0.76 26.45
C TYR A 357 11.26 0.57 24.99
N MET A 358 11.52 1.68 24.30
CA MET A 358 11.87 1.70 22.88
C MET A 358 13.35 2.02 22.67
N THR A 359 13.98 1.36 21.71
CA THR A 359 15.36 1.61 21.28
C THR A 359 15.40 1.99 19.80
N ASP A 360 16.56 2.42 19.33
CA ASP A 360 16.85 2.59 17.90
C ASP A 360 16.68 1.29 17.09
N HIS A 361 16.72 0.14 17.75
CA HIS A 361 16.45 -1.20 17.19
C HIS A 361 15.00 -1.69 17.44
N GLY A 362 14.11 -0.83 17.93
CA GLY A 362 12.71 -1.16 18.24
C GLY A 362 12.44 -1.48 19.71
N MET A 363 11.29 -2.10 19.98
CA MET A 363 10.79 -2.39 21.33
C MET A 363 11.69 -3.39 22.08
N HIS A 364 12.09 -3.03 23.30
CA HIS A 364 12.93 -3.86 24.16
C HIS A 364 12.09 -4.83 25.02
N THR A 365 12.63 -6.02 25.28
CA THR A 365 12.07 -7.01 26.23
C THR A 365 13.15 -7.43 27.24
N GLY A 366 12.76 -7.81 28.45
CA GLY A 366 13.71 -8.15 29.53
C GLY A 366 14.19 -6.94 30.34
N TRP A 367 15.40 -7.02 30.88
CA TRP A 367 15.96 -6.03 31.79
C TRP A 367 16.29 -4.70 31.11
N VAL A 368 15.91 -3.58 31.74
CA VAL A 368 16.31 -2.22 31.36
C VAL A 368 16.84 -1.47 32.57
N TYR A 369 17.91 -0.69 32.38
CA TYR A 369 18.45 0.21 33.40
C TYR A 369 18.29 1.67 32.97
N ASP A 370 17.53 2.44 33.73
CA ASP A 370 17.31 3.87 33.51
C ASP A 370 17.11 4.58 34.86
N GLY A 371 18.19 4.98 35.51
CA GLY A 371 18.19 5.45 36.91
C GLY A 371 17.90 4.36 37.97
N GLY A 372 17.46 3.19 37.53
CA GLY A 372 17.23 1.98 38.32
C GLY A 372 16.84 0.81 37.41
N TRP A 373 16.63 -0.38 37.98
CA TRP A 373 16.32 -1.59 37.20
C TRP A 373 14.81 -1.82 37.04
N TYR A 374 14.42 -2.06 35.79
CA TYR A 374 13.07 -2.38 35.32
C TYR A 374 13.09 -3.71 34.57
N TYR A 375 11.93 -4.33 34.39
CA TYR A 375 11.79 -5.51 33.56
C TYR A 375 10.55 -5.41 32.66
N LEU A 376 10.76 -5.59 31.36
CA LEU A 376 9.73 -5.68 30.35
C LEU A 376 9.44 -7.16 30.07
N ASN A 377 8.18 -7.55 30.02
CA ASN A 377 7.80 -8.94 29.71
C ASN A 377 8.02 -9.26 28.22
N ASN A 378 7.64 -10.47 27.78
CA ASN A 378 7.82 -10.91 26.38
C ASN A 378 6.97 -10.11 25.37
N ALA A 379 5.94 -9.39 25.83
CA ALA A 379 5.15 -8.46 25.02
C ALA A 379 5.67 -7.01 25.11
N GLY A 380 6.79 -6.77 25.81
CA GLY A 380 7.40 -5.45 26.02
C GLY A 380 6.80 -4.65 27.17
N GLU A 381 5.82 -5.18 27.89
CA GLU A 381 5.10 -4.46 28.96
C GLU A 381 5.92 -4.44 30.25
N MET A 382 6.05 -3.26 30.86
CA MET A 382 6.75 -3.06 32.12
C MET A 382 5.98 -3.71 33.28
N LEU A 383 6.67 -4.60 34.00
CA LEU A 383 6.13 -5.19 35.21
C LEU A 383 6.00 -4.12 36.31
N SER A 384 4.85 -4.06 36.96
CA SER A 384 4.58 -3.17 38.09
C SER A 384 3.59 -3.82 39.06
N ASN A 385 3.67 -3.45 40.35
CA ASN A 385 2.87 -4.02 41.45
C ASN A 385 2.79 -5.56 41.43
N THR A 386 3.90 -6.25 41.13
CA THR A 386 3.85 -7.69 40.86
C THR A 386 5.16 -8.42 41.17
N TRP A 387 5.02 -9.68 41.56
CA TRP A 387 6.12 -10.63 41.69
C TRP A 387 6.42 -11.30 40.35
N LYS A 388 7.71 -11.48 40.05
CA LYS A 388 8.16 -12.25 38.88
C LYS A 388 9.40 -13.05 39.22
N GLN A 389 9.41 -14.30 38.78
CA GLN A 389 10.63 -15.11 38.75
C GLN A 389 11.38 -14.89 37.43
N ILE A 390 12.66 -14.55 37.54
CA ILE A 390 13.60 -14.30 36.43
C ILE A 390 14.90 -15.03 36.81
N ASP A 391 15.42 -15.89 35.93
CA ASP A 391 16.63 -16.69 36.17
C ASP A 391 16.64 -17.41 37.53
N SER A 392 15.53 -18.10 37.83
CA SER A 392 15.22 -18.77 39.11
C SER A 392 15.11 -17.89 40.35
N LYS A 393 15.37 -16.58 40.27
CA LYS A 393 15.29 -15.61 41.37
C LYS A 393 13.96 -14.87 41.35
N TRP A 394 13.40 -14.58 42.53
CA TRP A 394 12.17 -13.79 42.65
C TRP A 394 12.49 -12.31 42.81
N TYR A 395 11.77 -11.48 42.07
CA TYR A 395 11.82 -10.02 42.16
C TYR A 395 10.40 -9.49 42.36
N TYR A 396 10.25 -8.39 43.10
CA TYR A 396 9.01 -7.62 43.14
C TYR A 396 9.23 -6.28 42.45
N PHE A 397 8.31 -5.92 41.56
CA PHE A 397 8.32 -4.65 40.85
C PHE A 397 7.30 -3.71 41.50
N THR A 398 7.77 -2.53 41.88
CA THR A 398 6.95 -1.47 42.52
C THR A 398 5.90 -0.88 41.58
N SER A 399 5.05 0.02 42.07
CA SER A 399 4.06 0.73 41.24
C SER A 399 4.67 1.48 40.06
N ASN A 400 5.91 1.93 40.21
CA ASN A 400 6.63 2.69 39.20
C ASN A 400 7.57 1.80 38.37
N GLY A 401 7.45 0.46 38.46
CA GLY A 401 8.20 -0.51 37.67
C GLY A 401 9.66 -0.76 38.09
N LEU A 402 10.17 -0.03 39.08
CA LEU A 402 11.48 -0.30 39.69
C LEU A 402 11.44 -1.58 40.52
N ILE A 403 12.53 -2.36 40.51
CA ILE A 403 12.72 -3.44 41.50
C ILE A 403 12.66 -2.89 42.92
N LYS A 404 11.92 -3.56 43.81
CA LYS A 404 11.91 -3.26 45.24
C LYS A 404 13.16 -3.86 45.89
N THR A 405 13.76 -3.10 46.79
CA THR A 405 14.85 -3.57 47.68
C THR A 405 14.51 -3.29 49.15
N GLY A 406 15.23 -3.94 50.08
CA GLY A 406 14.98 -3.91 51.51
C GLY A 406 13.73 -4.70 51.91
N TRP A 407 13.24 -4.47 53.12
CA TRP A 407 11.99 -5.06 53.62
C TRP A 407 10.77 -4.67 52.78
N PHE A 408 9.89 -5.65 52.55
CA PHE A 408 8.63 -5.49 51.85
C PHE A 408 7.56 -6.37 52.53
N PHE A 409 6.42 -5.77 52.89
CA PHE A 409 5.28 -6.50 53.45
C PHE A 409 4.24 -6.70 52.35
N ASP A 410 3.84 -7.94 52.11
CA ASP A 410 2.87 -8.30 51.09
C ASP A 410 1.85 -9.30 51.65
N GLY A 411 0.57 -8.97 51.50
CA GLY A 411 -0.56 -9.65 52.13
C GLY A 411 -0.44 -9.70 53.67
N SER A 412 0.14 -10.79 54.17
CA SER A 412 0.35 -11.07 55.60
C SER A 412 1.81 -11.36 55.96
N THR A 413 2.75 -11.27 55.01
CA THR A 413 4.12 -11.76 55.16
C THR A 413 5.15 -10.66 54.85
N TRP A 414 6.20 -10.59 55.68
CA TRP A 414 7.39 -9.81 55.38
C TRP A 414 8.37 -10.60 54.54
N TYR A 415 8.97 -9.94 53.55
CA TYR A 415 10.03 -10.44 52.67
C TYR A 415 11.21 -9.46 52.69
N TYR A 416 12.40 -9.93 52.34
CA TYR A 416 13.56 -9.07 52.11
C TYR A 416 14.05 -9.19 50.68
N LEU A 417 14.17 -8.06 49.99
CA LEU A 417 14.51 -8.00 48.57
C LEU A 417 15.85 -7.32 48.34
N THR A 418 16.64 -7.87 47.42
CA THR A 418 17.96 -7.34 47.04
C THR A 418 18.00 -7.05 45.54
N SER A 419 19.04 -6.36 45.07
CA SER A 419 19.32 -6.22 43.63
C SER A 419 19.52 -7.56 42.91
N ASN A 420 19.84 -8.63 43.65
CA ASN A 420 20.00 -10.00 43.16
C ASN A 420 18.76 -10.89 43.43
N GLY A 421 17.62 -10.27 43.75
CA GLY A 421 16.35 -10.94 44.04
C GLY A 421 16.08 -11.13 45.54
N MET A 422 15.00 -11.84 45.83
CA MET A 422 14.50 -12.13 47.17
C MET A 422 15.45 -13.00 47.98
N ALA A 423 15.78 -12.55 49.18
CA ALA A 423 16.63 -13.27 50.12
C ALA A 423 15.93 -14.52 50.68
N LYS A 424 16.75 -15.50 51.07
CA LYS A 424 16.34 -16.77 51.66
C LYS A 424 17.39 -17.19 52.70
N GLY A 425 16.98 -17.87 53.75
CA GLY A 425 17.86 -18.24 54.87
C GLY A 425 18.22 -17.05 55.76
N TRP A 426 19.42 -17.09 56.33
CA TRP A 426 19.93 -16.07 57.25
C TRP A 426 20.16 -14.73 56.58
N LEU A 427 19.67 -13.65 57.19
CA LEU A 427 19.88 -12.26 56.78
C LEU A 427 20.44 -11.46 57.97
N LEU A 428 21.52 -10.72 57.72
CA LEU A 428 22.05 -9.72 58.63
C LEU A 428 21.75 -8.33 58.05
N GLU A 429 20.99 -7.51 58.78
CA GLU A 429 20.78 -6.10 58.46
C GLU A 429 21.36 -5.25 59.60
N GLY A 430 22.39 -4.46 59.30
CA GLY A 430 23.19 -3.79 60.33
C GLY A 430 23.83 -4.80 61.29
N ASN A 431 23.39 -4.77 62.56
CA ASN A 431 23.83 -5.71 63.61
C ASN A 431 22.74 -6.72 64.02
N THR A 432 21.65 -6.79 63.25
CA THR A 432 20.42 -7.51 63.59
C THR A 432 20.21 -8.70 62.66
N TRP A 433 20.04 -9.89 63.23
CA TRP A 433 19.80 -11.12 62.48
C TRP A 433 18.31 -11.40 62.31
N TYR A 434 17.97 -11.90 61.13
CA TYR A 434 16.65 -12.34 60.70
C TYR A 434 16.80 -13.67 59.96
N TYR A 435 15.69 -14.41 59.78
CA TYR A 435 15.65 -15.59 58.93
C TYR A 435 14.45 -15.56 58.00
N LEU A 436 14.69 -15.88 56.73
CA LEU A 436 13.70 -15.97 55.67
C LEU A 436 13.56 -17.43 55.25
N GLU A 437 12.33 -17.90 55.09
CA GLU A 437 12.05 -19.26 54.63
C GLU A 437 12.54 -19.53 53.19
N ASN A 438 12.56 -20.81 52.78
CA ASN A 438 12.89 -21.19 51.40
C ASN A 438 11.96 -20.58 50.33
N TRP A 439 10.77 -20.13 50.73
CA TRP A 439 9.80 -19.40 49.91
C TRP A 439 9.86 -17.87 50.12
N GLY A 440 10.72 -17.37 51.01
CA GLY A 440 11.05 -15.95 51.19
C GLY A 440 10.43 -15.25 52.41
N GLY A 441 9.43 -15.85 53.04
CA GLY A 441 8.74 -15.23 54.19
C GLY A 441 9.60 -15.16 55.44
N MET A 442 9.56 -14.03 56.13
CA MET A 442 10.24 -13.76 57.39
C MET A 442 9.66 -14.60 58.53
N VAL A 443 10.53 -15.26 59.27
CA VAL A 443 10.16 -16.10 60.41
C VAL A 443 9.84 -15.24 61.64
N THR A 444 8.80 -15.64 62.36
CA THR A 444 8.48 -15.18 63.72
C THR A 444 8.19 -16.41 64.60
N GLY A 445 8.35 -16.27 65.92
CA GLY A 445 8.22 -17.37 66.88
C GLY A 445 9.41 -18.34 66.87
N TRP A 446 9.20 -19.52 67.45
CA TRP A 446 10.19 -20.61 67.49
C TRP A 446 10.37 -21.29 66.13
N ARG A 447 11.62 -21.49 65.71
CA ARG A 447 11.96 -22.19 64.47
C ARG A 447 13.19 -23.08 64.63
N LEU A 448 13.12 -24.29 64.09
CA LEU A 448 14.24 -25.22 64.00
C LEU A 448 15.01 -24.97 62.69
N ILE A 449 16.26 -24.54 62.78
CA ILE A 449 17.12 -24.21 61.63
C ILE A 449 18.42 -24.98 61.77
N SER A 450 18.75 -25.82 60.77
CA SER A 450 19.98 -26.64 60.74
C SER A 450 20.27 -27.39 62.06
N GLY A 451 19.21 -27.96 62.67
CA GLY A 451 19.31 -28.75 63.91
C GLY A 451 19.26 -27.96 65.23
N ASN A 452 19.25 -26.62 65.19
CA ASN A 452 19.19 -25.78 66.39
C ASN A 452 17.87 -24.98 66.45
N TRP A 453 17.31 -24.80 67.65
CA TRP A 453 16.15 -23.95 67.86
C TRP A 453 16.56 -22.49 68.03
N TYR A 454 15.84 -21.61 67.36
CA TYR A 454 15.96 -20.16 67.44
C TYR A 454 14.58 -19.55 67.69
N TYR A 455 14.54 -18.38 68.33
CA TYR A 455 13.32 -17.60 68.47
C TYR A 455 13.46 -16.26 67.74
N PHE A 456 12.43 -15.89 66.99
CA PHE A 456 12.33 -14.61 66.31
C PHE A 456 11.14 -13.83 66.89
N TYR A 457 11.37 -12.59 67.30
CA TYR A 457 10.29 -11.73 67.79
C TYR A 457 9.26 -11.43 66.70
N SER A 458 8.11 -10.82 67.05
CA SER A 458 7.05 -10.49 66.08
C SER A 458 7.48 -9.52 64.97
N ASN A 459 8.57 -8.78 65.17
CA ASN A 459 9.23 -7.94 64.16
C ASN A 459 10.36 -8.66 63.39
N GLY A 460 10.47 -10.00 63.52
CA GLY A 460 11.45 -10.85 62.84
C GLY A 460 12.85 -10.87 63.43
N VAL A 461 13.13 -10.06 64.46
CA VAL A 461 14.47 -9.99 65.06
C VAL A 461 14.79 -11.29 65.80
N MET A 462 15.93 -11.90 65.48
CA MET A 462 16.44 -13.06 66.22
C MET A 462 16.79 -12.68 67.66
N ALA A 463 16.21 -13.40 68.62
CA ALA A 463 16.57 -13.28 70.02
C ALA A 463 17.96 -13.88 70.30
N LYS A 464 18.83 -13.13 70.97
CA LYS A 464 20.17 -13.55 71.41
C LYS A 464 20.51 -12.98 72.78
N ASN A 465 21.38 -13.64 73.53
CA ASN A 465 21.78 -13.26 74.90
C ASN A 465 20.58 -13.00 75.83
N THR A 466 19.57 -13.86 75.77
CA THR A 466 18.28 -13.68 76.46
C THR A 466 17.61 -15.02 76.77
N THR A 467 16.44 -14.99 77.43
CA THR A 467 15.62 -16.16 77.74
C THR A 467 14.20 -15.94 77.23
N ILE A 468 13.66 -16.92 76.50
CA ILE A 468 12.29 -16.91 75.96
C ILE A 468 11.56 -18.13 76.50
N GLU A 469 10.41 -17.95 77.15
CA GLU A 469 9.55 -19.05 77.65
C GLU A 469 10.28 -20.08 78.55
N GLY A 470 11.36 -19.67 79.21
CA GLY A 470 12.23 -20.52 80.04
C GLY A 470 13.47 -21.09 79.34
N TYR A 471 13.55 -20.99 78.01
CA TYR A 471 14.67 -21.47 77.20
C TYR A 471 15.72 -20.37 76.98
N LYS A 472 16.99 -20.69 77.22
CA LYS A 472 18.11 -19.73 77.14
C LYS A 472 18.70 -19.71 75.72
N LEU A 473 18.87 -18.51 75.17
CA LEU A 473 19.43 -18.27 73.83
C LEU A 473 20.78 -17.57 73.95
N GLY A 474 21.83 -18.17 73.38
CA GLY A 474 23.20 -17.66 73.42
C GLY A 474 23.45 -16.45 72.51
N GLU A 475 24.72 -16.05 72.36
CA GLU A 475 25.11 -14.94 71.49
C GLU A 475 24.81 -15.21 70.00
N SER A 476 24.90 -16.47 69.60
CA SER A 476 24.51 -16.97 68.27
C SER A 476 22.98 -17.06 68.08
N GLY A 477 22.18 -16.80 69.10
CA GLY A 477 20.72 -16.97 69.11
C GLY A 477 20.21 -18.41 69.19
N ALA A 478 21.11 -19.40 69.14
CA ALA A 478 20.74 -20.80 69.30
C ALA A 478 20.38 -21.12 70.77
N MET A 479 19.39 -21.98 70.96
CA MET A 479 18.99 -22.54 72.24
C MET A 479 20.10 -23.41 72.86
N GLN A 480 20.38 -23.19 74.14
CA GLN A 480 21.41 -23.88 74.94
C GLN A 480 20.83 -25.02 75.77
#